data_AF-A0A2W6W4H6-F1
#
_entry.id   AF-A0A2W6W4H6-F1
#
_cell.length_a   1.000
_cell.length_b   1.000
_cell.length_c   1.000
_cell.angle_alpha   90.00
_cell.angle_beta   90.00
_cell.angle_gamma   90.00
#
_symmetry.space_group_name_H-M   'P 1'
#
loop_
_entity.id
_entity.type
_entity.pdbx_description
1 polymer ?
#
loop_
_entity_poly.entity_id
_entity_poly.type
_entity_poly.pdbx_seq_one_letter_code
_entity_poly.pdbx_strand_id
1 'polypeptide(L)'
;MDAPTGGERMSVKRPKRRNYESEPDFLLACLRYLDAKYPGREGQRKRLAAWQRWEIERDAEPDIARLRELVALDDLTDAEAAELARLSTEYVEWRRITNPRHTKKEKKK
;
A
#
# COMPACT_ATOMS: atom_id res chain seq x y z
N MET A 1 -37.95 -26.20 -9.15
CA MET A 1 -36.48 -26.22 -9.34
C MET A 1 -35.96 -24.93 -8.74
N ASP A 2 -35.73 -24.96 -7.43
CA ASP A 2 -35.31 -23.79 -6.66
C ASP A 2 -33.84 -23.48 -6.97
N ALA A 3 -33.61 -22.27 -7.49
CA ALA A 3 -32.28 -21.72 -7.61
C ALA A 3 -31.76 -21.40 -6.19
N PRO A 4 -30.57 -21.87 -5.78
CA PRO A 4 -30.03 -21.51 -4.48
C PRO A 4 -29.64 -20.03 -4.46
N THR A 5 -30.52 -19.21 -3.90
CA THR A 5 -30.31 -17.83 -3.47
C THR A 5 -29.38 -17.83 -2.25
N GLY A 6 -28.10 -18.11 -2.48
CA GLY A 6 -27.08 -18.21 -1.44
C GLY A 6 -25.83 -17.44 -1.82
N GLY A 7 -25.98 -16.17 -2.24
CA GLY A 7 -24.87 -15.25 -2.38
C GLY A 7 -24.34 -14.86 -1.02
N GLU A 8 -23.72 -15.81 -0.32
CA GLU A 8 -22.97 -15.58 0.91
C GLU A 8 -21.95 -14.50 0.59
N ARG A 9 -22.23 -13.27 1.02
CA ARG A 9 -21.28 -12.16 0.98
C ARG A 9 -20.20 -12.49 2.00
N MET A 10 -19.36 -13.46 1.68
CA MET A 10 -18.09 -13.71 2.35
C MET A 10 -17.44 -12.34 2.48
N SER A 11 -17.37 -11.86 3.71
CA SER A 11 -16.89 -10.53 4.00
C SER A 11 -15.39 -10.57 3.71
N VAL A 12 -15.01 -10.28 2.46
CA VAL A 12 -13.62 -10.44 2.03
C VAL A 12 -12.80 -9.43 2.82
N LYS A 13 -12.04 -9.93 3.78
CA LYS A 13 -11.18 -9.10 4.64
C LYS A 13 -10.03 -8.58 3.78
N ARG A 14 -9.63 -7.33 4.02
CA ARG A 14 -8.43 -6.74 3.38
C ARG A 14 -7.22 -7.64 3.69
N PRO A 15 -6.54 -8.19 2.67
CA PRO A 15 -5.30 -8.95 2.84
C PRO A 15 -4.25 -8.14 3.61
N LYS A 16 -3.48 -8.81 4.47
CA LYS A 16 -2.33 -8.23 5.18
C LYS A 16 -1.06 -8.93 4.70
N ARG A 17 -0.01 -8.18 4.34
CA ARG A 17 1.24 -8.73 3.77
C ARG A 17 1.86 -9.87 4.59
N ARG A 18 1.82 -9.74 5.93
CA ARG A 18 2.34 -10.73 6.89
C ARG A 18 1.66 -12.11 6.85
N ASN A 19 0.52 -12.23 6.19
CA ASN A 19 -0.24 -13.49 6.10
C ASN A 19 0.12 -14.31 4.85
N TYR A 20 1.09 -13.86 4.05
CA TYR A 20 1.45 -14.48 2.76
C TYR A 20 2.95 -14.71 2.73
N GLU A 21 3.35 -15.90 2.29
CA GLU A 21 4.74 -16.31 2.19
C GLU A 21 5.43 -15.63 1.01
N SER A 22 4.70 -15.44 -0.10
CA SER A 22 5.22 -14.81 -1.31
C SER A 22 4.50 -13.50 -1.64
N GLU A 23 5.23 -12.64 -2.34
CA GLU A 23 4.69 -11.37 -2.86
C GLU A 23 3.66 -11.56 -3.98
N PRO A 24 3.86 -12.46 -4.96
CA PRO A 24 2.82 -12.78 -5.96
C PRO A 24 1.50 -13.22 -5.33
N ASP A 25 1.55 -14.07 -4.30
CA ASP A 25 0.32 -14.57 -3.63
C ASP A 25 -0.41 -13.45 -2.89
N PHE A 26 0.33 -12.56 -2.24
CA PHE A 26 -0.23 -11.38 -1.61
C PHE A 26 -0.92 -10.49 -2.65
N LEU A 27 -0.27 -10.20 -3.78
CA LEU A 27 -0.82 -9.37 -4.85
C LEU A 27 -2.07 -10.00 -5.47
N LEU A 28 -2.10 -11.32 -5.65
CA LEU A 28 -3.27 -12.02 -6.16
C LEU A 28 -4.45 -11.94 -5.18
N ALA A 29 -4.21 -12.11 -3.88
CA ALA A 29 -5.23 -11.94 -2.86
C ALA A 29 -5.76 -10.49 -2.81
N CYS A 30 -4.87 -9.52 -3.03
CA CYS A 30 -5.21 -8.10 -3.12
C CYS A 30 -6.19 -7.82 -4.26
N LEU A 31 -5.93 -8.36 -5.45
CA LEU A 31 -6.82 -8.24 -6.61
C LEU A 31 -8.19 -8.89 -6.35
N ARG A 32 -8.21 -10.11 -5.80
CA ARG A 32 -9.46 -10.81 -5.44
C ARG A 32 -10.31 -10.01 -4.44
N TYR A 33 -9.68 -9.36 -3.47
CA TYR A 33 -10.38 -8.47 -2.53
C TYR A 33 -10.99 -7.25 -3.23
N LEU A 34 -10.27 -6.62 -4.16
CA LEU A 34 -10.80 -5.49 -4.91
C LEU A 34 -11.95 -5.89 -5.84
N ASP A 35 -11.86 -7.05 -6.48
CA ASP A 35 -12.91 -7.64 -7.31
C ASP A 35 -14.19 -7.91 -6.52
N ALA A 36 -14.05 -8.47 -5.32
CA ALA A 36 -15.20 -8.69 -4.44
C ALA A 36 -15.79 -7.38 -3.89
N LYS A 37 -14.93 -6.40 -3.58
CA LYS A 37 -15.35 -5.11 -2.99
C LYS A 37 -16.00 -4.17 -4.00
N TYR A 38 -15.58 -4.24 -5.26
CA TYR A 38 -16.05 -3.36 -6.33
C TYR A 38 -16.43 -4.20 -7.57
N PRO A 39 -17.49 -5.01 -7.48
CA PRO A 39 -17.88 -5.91 -8.56
C PRO A 39 -18.45 -5.14 -9.77
N GLY A 40 -18.47 -5.81 -10.93
CA GLY A 40 -19.08 -5.29 -12.15
C GLY A 40 -18.28 -4.18 -12.86
N ARG A 41 -18.82 -3.68 -13.99
CA ARG A 41 -18.18 -2.63 -14.80
C ARG A 41 -18.10 -1.29 -14.08
N GLU A 42 -19.12 -0.93 -13.31
CA GLU A 42 -19.13 0.32 -12.54
C GLU A 42 -18.08 0.34 -11.41
N GLY A 43 -17.72 -0.83 -10.88
CA GLY A 43 -16.67 -1.01 -9.90
C GLY A 43 -15.26 -0.92 -10.48
N GLN A 44 -15.07 -1.05 -11.80
CA GLN A 44 -13.74 -1.13 -12.43
C GLN A 44 -12.88 0.12 -12.15
N ARG A 45 -13.45 1.32 -12.28
CA ARG A 45 -12.72 2.56 -11.96
C ARG A 45 -12.33 2.63 -10.48
N LYS A 46 -13.19 2.13 -9.58
CA LYS A 46 -12.92 2.08 -8.13
C LYS A 46 -11.83 1.05 -7.80
N ARG A 47 -11.78 -0.08 -8.50
CA ARG A 47 -10.70 -1.08 -8.39
C ARG A 47 -9.37 -0.51 -8.82
N LEU A 48 -9.30 0.11 -10.00
CA LEU A 48 -8.07 0.72 -10.51
C LEU A 48 -7.55 1.81 -9.57
N ALA A 49 -8.42 2.71 -9.12
CA ALA A 49 -8.02 3.75 -8.17
C ALA A 49 -7.59 3.19 -6.81
N ALA A 50 -8.23 2.11 -6.33
CA ALA A 50 -7.84 1.44 -5.10
C ALA A 50 -6.52 0.68 -5.24
N TRP A 51 -6.28 0.05 -6.40
CA TRP A 51 -5.02 -0.62 -6.73
C TRP A 51 -3.87 0.38 -6.80
N GLN A 52 -4.03 1.48 -7.54
CA GLN A 52 -3.02 2.54 -7.62
C GLN A 52 -2.68 3.10 -6.23
N ARG A 53 -3.68 3.32 -5.36
CA ARG A 53 -3.42 3.74 -3.98
C ARG A 53 -2.63 2.70 -3.20
N TRP A 54 -2.87 1.42 -3.44
CA TRP A 54 -2.10 0.35 -2.79
C TRP A 54 -0.69 0.22 -3.31
N GLU A 55 -0.48 0.35 -4.62
CA GLU A 55 0.86 0.40 -5.19
C GLU A 55 1.64 1.55 -4.58
N ILE A 56 1.05 2.75 -4.56
CA ILE A 56 1.67 3.90 -3.90
C ILE A 56 1.89 3.58 -2.41
N GLU A 57 0.89 3.12 -1.64
CA GLU A 57 1.06 2.75 -0.21
C GLU A 57 2.16 1.70 0.04
N ARG A 58 2.53 0.90 -0.97
CA ARG A 58 3.46 -0.22 -0.83
C ARG A 58 4.86 0.08 -1.35
N ASP A 59 4.99 0.98 -2.32
CA ASP A 59 6.25 1.28 -2.99
C ASP A 59 7.35 1.74 -2.02
N ALA A 60 6.96 2.38 -0.91
CA ALA A 60 7.91 2.80 0.12
C ALA A 60 8.24 1.72 1.17
N GLU A 61 7.59 0.56 1.20
CA GLU A 61 7.86 -0.45 2.23
C GLU A 61 9.30 -1.00 2.17
N PRO A 62 9.88 -1.29 0.98
CA PRO A 62 11.30 -1.62 0.85
C PRO A 62 12.21 -0.49 1.35
N ASP A 63 11.90 0.75 0.98
CA ASP A 63 12.67 1.92 1.39
C ASP A 63 12.61 2.13 2.90
N ILE A 64 11.44 1.94 3.53
CA ILE A 64 11.24 2.00 4.98
C ILE A 64 12.03 0.88 5.68
N ALA A 65 12.04 -0.33 5.12
CA ALA A 65 12.82 -1.43 5.68
C ALA A 65 14.32 -1.09 5.65
N ARG A 66 14.83 -0.59 4.51
CA ARG A 66 16.23 -0.17 4.38
C ARG A 66 16.58 1.01 5.28
N LEU A 67 15.69 1.99 5.41
CA LEU A 67 15.84 3.09 6.37
C LEU A 67 15.96 2.59 7.81
N ARG A 68 15.18 1.59 8.21
CA ARG A 68 15.28 0.99 9.56
C ARG A 68 16.62 0.30 9.78
N GLU A 69 17.13 -0.39 8.77
CA GLU A 69 18.46 -1.01 8.82
C GLU A 69 19.54 0.06 8.99
N LEU A 70 19.54 1.09 8.15
CA LEU A 70 20.53 2.18 8.18
C LEU A 70 20.51 2.94 9.52
N VAL A 71 19.33 3.21 10.08
CA VAL A 71 19.18 3.87 11.38
C VAL A 71 19.61 2.98 12.56
N ALA A 72 19.63 1.66 12.37
CA ALA A 72 20.07 0.72 13.39
C ALA A 72 21.60 0.50 13.41
N LEU A 73 22.34 1.05 12.44
CA LEU A 73 23.79 1.02 12.44
C LEU A 73 24.35 2.08 13.40
N ASP A 74 25.27 1.67 14.26
CA ASP A 74 25.94 2.57 15.21
C ASP A 74 26.92 3.52 14.51
N ASP A 75 27.57 3.06 13.43
CA ASP A 75 28.47 3.84 12.57
C ASP A 75 28.06 3.67 11.11
N LEU A 76 27.90 4.79 10.41
CA LEU A 76 27.58 4.85 8.98
C LEU A 76 28.84 5.19 8.19
N THR A 77 29.09 4.45 7.12
CA THR A 77 30.02 4.90 6.08
C THR A 77 29.45 6.11 5.32
N ASP A 78 30.30 6.86 4.61
CA ASP A 78 29.86 7.99 3.77
C ASP A 78 28.81 7.57 2.73
N ALA A 79 28.93 6.35 2.20
CA ALA A 79 27.98 5.78 1.24
C ALA A 79 26.61 5.49 1.88
N GLU A 80 26.59 4.91 3.09
CA GLU A 80 25.36 4.62 3.84
C GLU A 80 24.69 5.90 4.36
N ALA A 81 25.47 6.91 4.72
CA ALA A 81 24.95 8.23 5.08
C ALA A 81 24.27 8.91 3.88
N ALA A 82 24.86 8.81 2.68
CA ALA A 82 24.25 9.31 1.45
C ALA A 82 22.98 8.52 1.07
N GLU A 83 22.99 7.19 1.25
CA GLU A 83 21.82 6.33 1.04
C GLU A 83 20.68 6.71 2.00
N LEU A 84 20.99 6.90 3.29
CA LEU A 84 20.04 7.31 4.31
C LEU A 84 19.39 8.67 3.95
N ALA A 85 20.19 9.64 3.49
CA ALA A 85 19.68 10.96 3.10
C ALA A 85 18.74 10.88 1.89
N ARG A 86 19.09 10.08 0.88
CA ARG A 86 18.25 9.86 -0.31
C ARG A 86 16.92 9.21 0.06
N LEU A 87 16.97 8.05 0.74
CA LEU A 87 15.77 7.30 1.13
C LEU A 87 14.88 8.09 2.09
N SER A 88 15.46 8.89 2.99
CA SER A 88 14.69 9.74 3.90
C SER A 88 13.89 10.80 3.15
N THR A 89 14.47 11.36 2.07
CA THR A 89 13.79 12.33 1.21
C THR A 89 12.63 11.69 0.45
N GLU A 90 12.88 10.55 -0.19
CA GLU A 90 11.87 9.78 -0.92
C GLU A 90 10.71 9.35 0.00
N TYR A 91 11.01 8.90 1.22
CA TYR A 91 10.00 8.57 2.22
C TYR A 91 9.15 9.78 2.65
N VAL A 92 9.74 10.95 2.82
CA VAL A 92 9.00 12.18 3.17
C VAL A 92 8.06 12.59 2.04
N GLU A 93 8.52 12.56 0.79
CA GLU A 93 7.70 12.86 -0.39
C GLU A 93 6.56 11.86 -0.55
N TRP A 94 6.86 10.57 -0.43
CA TRP A 94 5.89 9.50 -0.42
C TRP A 94 4.81 9.70 0.66
N ARG A 95 5.21 10.04 1.90
CA ARG A 95 4.29 10.29 3.02
C ARG A 95 3.39 11.49 2.77
N ARG A 96 3.88 12.52 2.07
CA ARG A 96 3.09 13.69 1.67
C ARG A 96 2.01 13.32 0.66
N ILE A 97 2.33 12.45 -0.30
CA ILE A 97 1.40 11.99 -1.35
C ILE A 97 0.34 11.05 -0.77
N THR A 98 0.74 10.11 0.09
CA THR A 98 -0.14 9.07 0.64
C THR A 98 -0.99 9.52 1.83
N ASN A 99 -0.56 10.54 2.59
CA ASN A 99 -1.30 11.05 3.73
C ASN A 99 -1.82 12.50 3.52
N PRO A 100 -3.00 12.68 2.91
CA PRO A 100 -3.56 14.01 2.60
C PRO A 100 -3.98 14.83 3.83
N ARG A 101 -3.79 14.34 5.07
CA ARG A 101 -3.97 15.17 6.27
C ARG A 101 -2.92 16.29 6.37
N HIS A 102 -1.78 16.17 5.69
CA HIS A 102 -0.78 17.24 5.62
C HIS A 102 -1.11 18.35 4.60
N THR A 103 -1.94 18.08 3.58
CA THR A 103 -2.28 19.06 2.54
C THR A 103 -3.49 19.93 2.87
N LYS A 104 -4.31 19.55 3.87
CA LYS A 104 -5.50 20.32 4.28
C LYS A 104 -5.21 21.53 5.18
N LYS A 105 -3.98 21.72 5.67
CA LYS A 105 -3.63 22.87 6.53
C LYS A 105 -3.29 24.16 5.77
N GLU A 106 -3.11 24.12 4.44
CA GLU A 106 -2.70 25.30 3.67
C GLU A 106 -3.82 26.00 2.88
N LYS A 107 -5.09 25.59 3.03
CA LYS A 107 -6.23 26.29 2.41
C LYS A 107 -7.19 26.86 3.44
N LYS A 108 -6.66 27.71 4.32
CA LYS A 108 -7.48 28.63 5.12
C LYS A 108 -6.72 29.94 5.29
N LYS A 109 -6.82 30.80 4.27
CA LYS A 109 -6.55 32.23 4.38
C LYS A 109 -7.62 32.95 3.60
#